data_AF-A0A2M8FF36-F1
#
_entry.id   AF-A0A2M8FF36-F1
#
_cell.length_a   1.000
_cell.length_b   1.000
_cell.length_c   1.000
_cell.angle_alpha   90.00
_cell.angle_beta   90.00
_cell.angle_gamma   90.00
#
_symmetry.space_group_name_H-M   'P 1'
#
loop_
_entity.id
_entity.type
_entity.pdbx_description
1 polymer ?
#
loop_
_entity_poly.entity_id
_entity_poly.type
_entity_poly.pdbx_seq_one_letter_code
_entity_poly.pdbx_strand_id
1 'polypeptide(L)'
;MLEGTPKQFSSPEEELQYLRQQVARRELELLGHDPELMKKERDVVTKQEIHAYGTFTPQAVLSDGQRLQGHELASQLENINTVADPIEEIMTLATEKGIRNALTVLEKIDNAFVIDEVHRRLIEHIHQGMPIQDLKEDVPPWHLMQLTLFEITLPELKGASDKEYQLAELVGMMEQLFAGLGTIGAKQPHNHFVFEIAVADNSDDIVFYAAIPNGFVTLFEKQTLSLFPHAVITEQVHDYNIYVDGGYTFVSEVLLKKHPIYPIKTHDAFSSDPLAVILNAFSKIELEGGGAALQFVIRHPQHTYRQTYEGIIKRVRKGMKTGEAIRRSTFGGEVLASLSDFVFSAAKSEKDTPDTLEVDNESLDVFAKKITTQIVETNIRIAVSARTAVRAEAILEEIEATFNQFDAVESNHLIFKHHHGSALKQAEKAFSFREFNQKQLIPL
;
A
#
# COMPACT_ATOMS: atom_id res chain seq x y z
N MET A 1 36.61 -7.28 4.92
CA MET A 1 36.53 -5.85 5.26
C MET A 1 35.89 -5.19 4.04
N LEU A 2 34.67 -4.65 4.20
CA LEU A 2 33.81 -4.23 3.09
C LEU A 2 34.07 -2.75 2.78
N GLU A 3 34.53 -2.48 1.56
CA GLU A 3 34.65 -1.13 0.98
C GLU A 3 33.25 -0.57 0.70
N GLY A 4 32.97 0.67 1.14
CA GLY A 4 31.72 1.37 0.84
C GLY A 4 30.87 1.84 2.03
N THR A 5 31.35 1.75 3.28
CA THR A 5 30.69 2.45 4.41
C THR A 5 31.01 3.95 4.35
N PRO A 6 30.03 4.86 4.52
CA PRO A 6 30.31 6.29 4.59
C PRO A 6 31.23 6.59 5.78
N LYS A 7 32.17 7.51 5.59
CA LYS A 7 32.91 8.13 6.70
C LYS A 7 31.91 8.82 7.62
N GLN A 8 32.10 8.73 8.93
CA GLN A 8 31.29 9.49 9.89
C GLN A 8 31.36 10.99 9.55
N PHE A 9 30.21 11.64 9.40
CA PHE A 9 30.09 13.08 9.26
C PHE A 9 30.35 13.77 10.60
N SER A 10 31.13 14.82 10.51
CA SER A 10 31.58 15.65 11.62
C SER A 10 30.68 16.87 11.86
N SER A 11 29.79 17.21 10.90
CA SER A 11 28.85 18.33 11.00
C SER A 11 27.55 18.10 10.19
N PRO A 12 26.44 18.78 10.53
CA PRO A 12 25.22 18.83 9.73
C PRO A 12 25.43 19.35 8.30
N GLU A 13 26.39 20.25 8.09
CA GLU A 13 26.74 20.77 6.76
C GLU A 13 27.36 19.69 5.86
N GLU A 14 28.21 18.83 6.42
CA GLU A 14 28.81 17.68 5.72
C GLU A 14 27.75 16.63 5.35
N GLU A 15 26.78 16.40 6.24
CA GLU A 15 25.61 15.53 6.00
C GLU A 15 24.71 16.08 4.87
N LEU A 16 24.40 17.38 4.92
CA LEU A 16 23.61 18.04 3.90
C LEU A 16 24.33 18.06 2.54
N GLN A 17 25.64 18.30 2.53
CA GLN A 17 26.45 18.27 1.30
C GLN A 17 26.51 16.85 0.70
N TYR A 18 26.62 15.82 1.53
CA TYR A 18 26.55 14.43 1.08
C TYR A 18 25.19 14.11 0.44
N LEU A 19 24.09 14.46 1.10
CA LEU A 19 22.74 14.24 0.56
C LEU A 19 22.53 14.98 -0.76
N ARG A 20 22.99 16.24 -0.84
CA ARG A 20 22.99 17.00 -2.10
C ARG A 20 23.80 16.33 -3.20
N GLN A 21 24.97 15.77 -2.89
CA GLN A 21 25.78 15.05 -3.88
C GLN A 21 25.14 13.74 -4.35
N GLN A 22 24.47 13.00 -3.45
CA GLN A 22 23.72 11.79 -3.84
C GLN A 22 22.56 12.14 -4.78
N VAL A 23 21.81 13.19 -4.44
CA VAL A 23 20.73 13.73 -5.27
C VAL A 23 21.29 14.17 -6.63
N ALA A 24 22.35 14.97 -6.66
CA ALA A 24 23.01 15.43 -7.89
C ALA A 24 23.48 14.29 -8.80
N ARG A 25 24.06 13.24 -8.21
CA ARG A 25 24.55 12.09 -8.95
C ARG A 25 23.40 11.33 -9.60
N ARG A 26 22.31 11.15 -8.85
CA ARG A 26 21.12 10.45 -9.32
C ARG A 26 20.34 11.25 -10.36
N GLU A 27 20.35 12.58 -10.27
CA GLU A 27 19.90 13.47 -11.35
C GLU A 27 20.72 13.29 -12.64
N LEU A 28 22.05 13.20 -12.54
CA LEU A 28 22.94 13.03 -13.69
C LEU A 28 22.73 11.67 -14.40
N GLU A 29 22.42 10.62 -13.64
CA GLU A 29 22.11 9.28 -14.17
C GLU A 29 20.77 9.22 -14.92
N LEU A 30 19.86 10.17 -14.66
CA LEU A 30 18.53 10.28 -15.28
C LEU A 30 18.51 11.17 -16.54
N LEU A 31 19.66 11.75 -16.94
CA LEU A 31 19.72 12.76 -18.02
C LEU A 31 19.33 12.21 -19.40
N GLY A 32 18.05 12.38 -19.72
CA GLY A 32 17.48 12.25 -21.06
C GLY A 32 16.86 13.53 -21.62
N HIS A 33 16.13 14.35 -20.85
CA HIS A 33 15.22 15.36 -21.43
C HIS A 33 15.01 16.68 -20.64
N ASP A 34 14.39 17.61 -21.38
CA ASP A 34 13.74 18.91 -21.11
C ASP A 34 13.89 19.58 -19.71
N PRO A 35 14.32 20.85 -19.63
CA PRO A 35 14.49 21.59 -18.37
C PRO A 35 13.26 21.71 -17.44
N GLU A 36 12.02 21.59 -17.95
CA GLU A 36 10.83 21.54 -17.07
C GLU A 36 10.61 20.15 -16.43
N LEU A 37 10.97 19.07 -17.16
CA LEU A 37 10.94 17.70 -16.64
C LEU A 37 11.99 17.51 -15.54
N MET A 38 13.16 18.15 -15.71
CA MET A 38 14.25 18.14 -14.74
C MET A 38 13.82 18.61 -13.34
N LYS A 39 12.95 19.62 -13.24
CA LYS A 39 12.52 20.13 -11.92
C LYS A 39 11.64 19.10 -11.18
N LYS A 40 10.82 18.33 -11.90
CA LYS A 40 9.93 17.30 -11.32
C LYS A 40 10.71 16.05 -10.94
N GLU A 41 11.63 15.60 -11.79
CA GLU A 41 12.50 14.45 -11.53
C GLU A 41 13.42 14.70 -10.31
N ARG A 42 13.85 15.95 -10.11
CA ARG A 42 14.63 16.39 -8.95
C ARG A 42 13.94 16.13 -7.62
N ASP A 43 12.68 16.53 -7.51
CA ASP A 43 11.91 16.40 -6.26
C ASP A 43 11.73 14.94 -5.86
N VAL A 44 11.48 14.10 -6.86
CA VAL A 44 11.41 12.66 -6.72
C VAL A 44 12.77 12.09 -6.28
N VAL A 45 13.87 12.43 -6.94
CA VAL A 45 15.23 11.98 -6.58
C VAL A 45 15.61 12.35 -5.13
N THR A 46 15.20 13.52 -4.65
CA THR A 46 15.49 13.93 -3.27
C THR A 46 14.67 13.20 -2.23
N LYS A 47 13.37 12.98 -2.47
CA LYS A 47 12.54 12.14 -1.60
C LYS A 47 13.13 10.73 -1.48
N GLN A 48 13.68 10.21 -2.57
CA GLN A 48 14.35 8.91 -2.64
C GLN A 48 15.61 8.84 -1.76
N GLU A 49 16.48 9.85 -1.83
CA GLU A 49 17.72 9.89 -1.05
C GLU A 49 17.44 10.14 0.43
N ILE A 50 16.49 11.00 0.80
CA ILE A 50 16.08 11.20 2.21
C ILE A 50 15.52 9.90 2.79
N HIS A 51 14.63 9.22 2.06
CA HIS A 51 14.04 7.98 2.53
C HIS A 51 15.12 6.90 2.68
N ALA A 52 15.95 6.67 1.66
CA ALA A 52 17.06 5.71 1.73
C ALA A 52 18.01 6.01 2.90
N TYR A 53 18.31 7.29 3.13
CA TYR A 53 19.11 7.77 4.25
C TYR A 53 18.45 7.52 5.62
N GLY A 54 17.12 7.65 5.72
CA GLY A 54 16.36 7.34 6.92
C GLY A 54 16.22 5.84 7.21
N THR A 55 15.94 5.01 6.19
CA THR A 55 15.60 3.59 6.37
C THR A 55 16.79 2.64 6.34
N PHE A 56 17.86 2.95 5.60
CA PHE A 56 18.88 1.94 5.23
C PHE A 56 20.32 2.33 5.51
N THR A 57 20.57 3.24 6.46
CA THR A 57 21.94 3.51 6.91
C THR A 57 22.24 2.72 8.19
N PRO A 58 22.93 1.55 8.09
CA PRO A 58 23.40 0.82 9.27
C PRO A 58 24.33 1.74 10.07
N GLN A 59 24.28 1.60 11.40
CA GLN A 59 25.02 2.36 12.41
C GLN A 59 26.16 3.27 11.91
N ALA A 60 26.04 4.56 12.26
CA ALA A 60 27.09 5.57 12.33
C ALA A 60 27.36 6.42 11.09
N VAL A 61 26.40 7.27 10.72
CA VAL A 61 26.66 8.43 9.86
C VAL A 61 27.12 9.64 10.66
N LEU A 62 26.40 10.05 11.72
CA LEU A 62 26.89 11.09 12.64
C LEU A 62 27.86 10.49 13.68
N SER A 63 28.91 11.22 14.05
CA SER A 63 29.78 10.85 15.19
C SER A 63 28.98 10.67 16.49
N ASP A 64 29.41 9.81 17.41
CA ASP A 64 28.62 9.45 18.61
C ASP A 64 28.25 10.65 19.49
N GLY A 65 29.02 11.75 19.44
CA GLY A 65 28.74 13.00 20.18
C GLY A 65 27.71 13.93 19.51
N GLN A 66 27.33 13.69 18.26
CA GLN A 66 26.36 14.50 17.50
C GLN A 66 24.99 13.81 17.38
N ARG A 67 24.86 12.58 17.88
CA ARG A 67 23.58 11.84 17.84
C ARG A 67 22.71 12.20 19.03
N LEU A 68 21.45 12.53 18.78
CA LEU A 68 20.46 12.64 19.85
C LEU A 68 20.17 11.26 20.44
N GLN A 69 20.61 11.03 21.68
CA GLN A 69 20.37 9.78 22.42
C GLN A 69 19.93 10.04 23.86
N GLY A 70 19.30 9.03 24.46
CA GLY A 70 18.96 9.03 25.88
C GLY A 70 18.12 10.23 26.32
N HIS A 71 18.67 11.02 27.25
CA HIS A 71 17.99 12.15 27.88
C HIS A 71 17.75 13.33 26.93
N GLU A 72 18.69 13.62 26.03
CA GLU A 72 18.56 14.76 25.10
C GLU A 72 17.45 14.53 24.08
N LEU A 73 17.31 13.30 23.57
CA LEU A 73 16.22 12.93 22.68
C LEU A 73 14.85 13.03 23.37
N ALA A 74 14.77 12.60 24.64
CA ALA A 74 13.55 12.71 25.42
C ALA A 74 13.16 14.18 25.66
N SER A 75 14.13 15.03 25.99
CA SER A 75 13.91 16.47 26.18
C SER A 75 13.49 17.17 24.88
N GLN A 76 14.06 16.78 23.73
CA GLN A 76 13.69 17.37 22.45
C GLN A 76 12.28 16.94 22.04
N LEU A 77 11.91 15.68 22.27
CA LEU A 77 10.55 15.17 22.03
C LEU A 77 9.53 15.87 22.93
N GLU A 78 9.85 16.09 24.20
CA GLU A 78 8.99 16.83 25.12
C GLU A 78 8.81 18.28 24.66
N ASN A 79 9.89 18.94 24.23
CA ASN A 79 9.82 20.30 23.70
C ASN A 79 8.92 20.39 22.45
N ILE A 80 9.15 19.51 21.46
CA ILE A 80 8.38 19.47 20.21
C ILE A 80 6.89 19.20 20.46
N ASN A 81 6.56 18.35 21.43
CA ASN A 81 5.17 18.08 21.81
C ASN A 81 4.50 19.27 22.53
N THR A 82 5.27 20.24 23.02
CA THR A 82 4.76 21.42 23.75
C THR A 82 4.81 22.73 22.96
N VAL A 83 5.55 22.76 21.85
CA VAL A 83 5.76 23.97 21.05
C VAL A 83 4.56 24.24 20.14
N ALA A 84 4.35 25.50 19.78
CA ALA A 84 3.20 25.92 18.97
C ALA A 84 3.29 25.46 17.50
N ASP A 85 4.50 25.33 16.96
CA ASP A 85 4.75 24.82 15.60
C ASP A 85 5.82 23.71 15.63
N PRO A 86 5.39 22.44 15.78
CA PRO A 86 6.29 21.29 15.77
C PRO A 86 7.08 21.14 14.48
N ILE A 87 6.53 21.58 13.34
CA ILE A 87 7.15 21.42 12.02
C ILE A 87 8.39 22.31 11.93
N GLU A 88 8.26 23.60 12.27
CA GLU A 88 9.39 24.54 12.28
C GLU A 88 10.50 24.12 13.25
N GLU A 89 10.15 23.60 14.43
CA GLU A 89 11.13 23.11 15.40
C GLU A 89 11.92 21.91 14.86
N ILE A 90 11.27 20.98 14.16
CA ILE A 90 11.94 19.82 13.55
C ILE A 90 12.79 20.25 12.35
N MET A 91 12.36 21.25 11.58
CA MET A 91 13.18 21.83 10.50
C MET A 91 14.41 22.59 11.05
N THR A 92 14.25 23.29 12.18
CA THR A 92 15.36 23.91 12.91
C THR A 92 16.33 22.85 13.42
N LEU A 93 15.81 21.75 13.97
CA LEU A 93 16.59 20.59 14.38
C LEU A 93 17.39 19.97 13.23
N ALA A 94 16.77 19.85 12.05
CA ALA A 94 17.43 19.36 10.84
C ALA A 94 18.60 20.27 10.43
N THR A 95 18.45 21.58 10.60
CA THR A 95 19.47 22.58 10.26
C THR A 95 20.61 22.60 11.28
N GLU A 96 20.28 22.58 12.57
CA GLU A 96 21.26 22.74 13.66
C GLU A 96 21.97 21.44 14.05
N LYS A 97 21.25 20.32 14.00
CA LYS A 97 21.72 19.01 14.50
C LYS A 97 21.71 17.93 13.44
N GLY A 98 21.32 18.23 12.20
CA GLY A 98 21.38 17.29 11.08
C GLY A 98 20.05 16.59 10.78
N ILE A 99 19.89 16.21 9.51
CA ILE A 99 18.66 15.63 8.96
C ILE A 99 18.37 14.28 9.62
N ARG A 100 19.39 13.48 9.95
CA ARG A 100 19.21 12.19 10.64
C ARG A 100 18.56 12.34 12.00
N ASN A 101 18.97 13.36 12.76
CA ASN A 101 18.43 13.64 14.08
C ASN A 101 16.97 14.09 13.97
N ALA A 102 16.64 14.92 12.98
CA ALA A 102 15.25 15.28 12.67
C ALA A 102 14.40 14.05 12.30
N LEU A 103 14.88 13.17 11.42
CA LEU A 103 14.19 11.93 11.06
C LEU A 103 14.03 10.98 12.27
N THR A 104 15.03 10.89 13.15
CA THR A 104 14.97 10.07 14.37
C THR A 104 13.90 10.56 15.35
N VAL A 105 13.75 11.88 15.44
CA VAL A 105 12.69 12.51 16.22
C VAL A 105 11.34 12.29 15.56
N LEU A 106 11.26 12.46 14.23
CA LEU A 106 10.05 12.26 13.45
C LEU A 106 9.49 10.84 13.54
N GLU A 107 10.36 9.82 13.56
CA GLU A 107 10.00 8.42 13.80
C GLU A 107 9.28 8.18 15.15
N LYS A 108 9.46 9.09 16.12
CA LYS A 108 8.91 8.99 17.49
C LYS A 108 7.77 9.97 17.75
N ILE A 109 7.45 10.84 16.80
CA ILE A 109 6.34 11.77 16.89
C ILE A 109 5.03 11.03 16.61
N ASP A 110 4.00 11.39 17.37
CA ASP A 110 2.68 10.76 17.33
C ASP A 110 1.65 11.64 16.63
N ASN A 111 2.03 12.17 15.46
CA ASN A 111 1.18 13.06 14.68
C ASN A 111 1.48 12.86 13.18
N ALA A 112 0.56 12.22 12.47
CA ALA A 112 0.71 11.89 11.05
C ALA A 112 0.84 13.14 10.16
N PHE A 113 0.13 14.22 10.48
CA PHE A 113 0.22 15.49 9.76
C PHE A 113 1.64 16.10 9.87
N VAL A 114 2.19 16.16 11.08
CA VAL A 114 3.55 16.67 11.30
C VAL A 114 4.60 15.81 10.58
N ILE A 115 4.43 14.49 10.60
CA ILE A 115 5.33 13.56 9.90
C ILE A 115 5.37 13.87 8.40
N ASP A 116 4.19 14.00 7.78
CA ASP A 116 4.07 14.24 6.35
C ASP A 116 4.60 15.62 5.93
N GLU A 117 4.25 16.66 6.68
CA GLU A 117 4.61 18.04 6.38
C GLU A 117 6.12 18.32 6.59
N VAL A 118 6.74 17.72 7.62
CA VAL A 118 8.21 17.77 7.81
C VAL A 118 8.93 17.08 6.66
N HIS A 119 8.45 15.91 6.22
CA HIS A 119 9.02 15.22 5.06
C HIS A 119 9.01 16.11 3.82
N ARG A 120 7.88 16.79 3.56
CA ARG A 120 7.76 17.75 2.44
C ARG A 120 8.81 18.86 2.51
N ARG A 121 8.97 19.50 3.66
CA ARG A 121 9.91 20.63 3.84
C ARG A 121 11.39 20.22 3.80
N LEU A 122 11.73 19.03 4.30
CA LEU A 122 13.09 18.49 4.20
C LEU A 122 13.53 18.33 2.73
N ILE A 123 12.62 17.90 1.86
CA ILE A 123 12.88 17.78 0.41
C ILE A 123 13.20 19.16 -0.18
N GLU A 124 12.39 20.17 0.12
CA GLU A 124 12.61 21.55 -0.36
C GLU A 124 13.96 22.12 0.10
N HIS A 125 14.36 21.86 1.35
CA HIS A 125 15.62 22.35 1.93
C HIS A 125 16.88 21.79 1.23
N ILE A 126 16.83 20.53 0.81
CA ILE A 126 17.98 19.89 0.13
C ILE A 126 18.21 20.52 -1.25
N HIS A 127 17.15 20.94 -1.97
CA HIS A 127 17.26 21.49 -3.32
C HIS A 127 17.83 22.90 -3.44
N GLN A 128 17.72 23.76 -2.42
CA GLN A 128 18.04 25.19 -2.54
C GLN A 128 19.54 25.53 -2.69
N GLY A 129 20.45 24.54 -2.86
CA GLY A 129 21.90 24.76 -2.69
C GLY A 129 22.88 24.20 -3.73
N MET A 130 22.49 23.91 -4.99
CA MET A 130 23.43 23.34 -5.98
C MET A 130 23.91 24.30 -7.09
N PRO A 131 25.22 24.60 -7.15
CA PRO A 131 25.96 24.75 -8.40
C PRO A 131 26.60 23.41 -8.83
N ILE A 132 26.42 23.03 -10.10
CA ILE A 132 26.87 21.76 -10.69
C ILE A 132 28.32 21.89 -11.17
N GLN A 133 29.28 21.23 -10.51
CA GLN A 133 30.53 20.80 -11.14
C GLN A 133 31.27 19.73 -10.32
N ASP A 134 31.78 18.74 -11.06
CA ASP A 134 32.72 17.66 -10.70
C ASP A 134 32.25 16.54 -9.76
N LEU A 135 31.77 15.44 -10.34
CA LEU A 135 31.75 14.12 -9.67
C LEU A 135 32.30 13.02 -10.57
N LYS A 136 33.26 12.27 -10.02
CA LYS A 136 33.89 11.07 -10.59
C LYS A 136 33.05 9.83 -10.31
N GLU A 137 33.09 8.91 -11.27
CA GLU A 137 32.52 7.57 -11.30
C GLU A 137 33.08 6.67 -10.18
N ASP A 138 32.18 5.93 -9.49
CA ASP A 138 32.04 4.46 -9.54
C ASP A 138 31.17 4.01 -8.33
N VAL A 139 29.88 3.67 -8.52
CA VAL A 139 29.09 2.97 -7.48
C VAL A 139 28.04 2.02 -8.10
N PRO A 140 27.96 0.74 -7.69
CA PRO A 140 26.95 -0.22 -8.17
C PRO A 140 25.58 -0.12 -7.46
N PRO A 141 24.50 -0.63 -8.07
CA PRO A 141 23.12 -0.33 -7.68
C PRO A 141 22.53 -1.34 -6.68
N TRP A 142 21.96 -0.83 -5.58
CA TRP A 142 21.15 -1.62 -4.64
C TRP A 142 19.72 -1.05 -4.55
N HIS A 143 18.74 -1.95 -4.62
CA HIS A 143 17.29 -1.68 -4.74
C HIS A 143 16.65 -1.24 -3.41
N LEU A 144 15.91 -0.13 -3.44
CA LEU A 144 14.87 0.21 -2.46
C LEU A 144 13.63 0.66 -3.24
N MET A 145 12.49 -0.01 -3.02
CA MET A 145 11.24 0.26 -3.74
C MET A 145 10.78 1.68 -3.46
N GLN A 146 10.68 2.47 -4.53
CA GLN A 146 10.17 3.83 -4.53
C GLN A 146 8.99 3.81 -5.51
N LEU A 147 7.84 4.29 -5.05
CA LEU A 147 6.62 4.38 -5.85
C LEU A 147 6.50 5.83 -6.36
N THR A 148 6.25 6.00 -7.65
CA THR A 148 5.78 7.26 -8.24
C THR A 148 4.26 7.30 -8.14
N LEU A 149 3.71 8.39 -7.61
CA LEU A 149 2.28 8.62 -7.49
C LEU A 149 1.75 9.31 -8.75
N PHE A 150 0.67 8.77 -9.31
CA PHE A 150 -0.06 9.36 -10.42
C PHE A 150 -1.48 9.66 -9.99
N GLU A 151 -1.98 10.81 -10.36
CA GLU A 151 -3.40 11.10 -10.45
C GLU A 151 -3.92 10.62 -11.82
N ILE A 152 -5.06 9.95 -11.83
CA ILE A 152 -5.70 9.44 -13.03
C ILE A 152 -7.06 10.10 -13.17
N THR A 153 -7.29 10.75 -14.31
CA THR A 153 -8.60 11.26 -14.67
C THR A 153 -9.07 10.64 -15.98
N LEU A 154 -10.34 10.27 -16.02
CA LEU A 154 -11.04 9.86 -17.24
C LEU A 154 -11.89 11.04 -17.68
N PRO A 155 -11.50 11.78 -18.74
CA PRO A 155 -12.26 12.94 -19.18
C PRO A 155 -13.67 12.54 -19.61
N GLU A 156 -14.62 13.43 -19.36
CA GLU A 156 -16.01 13.27 -19.83
C GLU A 156 -16.03 13.04 -21.35
N LEU A 157 -16.70 11.96 -21.74
CA LEU A 157 -17.02 11.64 -23.12
C LEU A 157 -18.04 12.65 -23.64
N LYS A 158 -17.57 13.71 -24.30
CA LYS A 158 -18.41 14.87 -24.73
C LYS A 158 -18.97 14.71 -26.15
N GLY A 159 -18.59 13.68 -26.90
CA GLY A 159 -19.01 13.45 -28.28
C GLY A 159 -20.22 12.52 -28.43
N ALA A 160 -21.11 12.81 -29.39
CA ALA A 160 -22.21 11.91 -29.78
C ALA A 160 -21.74 10.56 -30.38
N SER A 161 -20.43 10.43 -30.64
CA SER A 161 -19.75 9.22 -31.12
C SER A 161 -18.96 8.50 -30.03
N ASP A 162 -18.93 9.03 -28.81
CA ASP A 162 -18.14 8.45 -27.73
C ASP A 162 -18.89 7.25 -27.15
N LYS A 163 -18.17 6.13 -27.03
CA LYS A 163 -18.74 4.87 -26.56
C LYS A 163 -18.80 4.89 -25.03
N GLU A 164 -20.00 4.89 -24.46
CA GLU A 164 -20.18 4.49 -23.07
C GLU A 164 -19.81 3.01 -22.93
N TYR A 165 -18.83 2.72 -22.08
CA TYR A 165 -18.41 1.36 -21.81
C TYR A 165 -19.39 0.68 -20.85
N GLN A 166 -19.79 -0.54 -21.18
CA GLN A 166 -20.55 -1.37 -20.24
C GLN A 166 -19.63 -1.90 -19.14
N LEU A 167 -20.19 -2.22 -17.96
CA LEU A 167 -19.42 -2.74 -16.82
C LEU A 167 -18.51 -3.92 -17.20
N ALA A 168 -19.01 -4.89 -17.97
CA ALA A 168 -18.23 -6.05 -18.40
C ALA A 168 -17.05 -5.67 -19.31
N GLU A 169 -17.21 -4.63 -20.15
CA GLU A 169 -16.13 -4.12 -20.99
C GLU A 169 -15.05 -3.43 -20.14
N LEU A 170 -15.46 -2.58 -19.19
CA LEU A 170 -14.54 -1.91 -18.26
C LEU A 170 -13.77 -2.94 -17.42
N VAL A 171 -14.45 -3.95 -16.89
CA VAL A 171 -13.81 -5.01 -16.11
C VAL A 171 -12.83 -5.79 -16.97
N GLY A 172 -13.18 -6.16 -18.21
CA GLY A 172 -12.26 -6.82 -19.13
C GLY A 172 -11.02 -5.98 -19.45
N MET A 173 -11.16 -4.66 -19.61
CA MET A 173 -10.03 -3.75 -19.80
C MET A 173 -9.14 -3.68 -18.55
N MET A 174 -9.73 -3.62 -17.36
CA MET A 174 -8.98 -3.63 -16.10
C MET A 174 -8.28 -4.96 -15.84
N GLU A 175 -8.91 -6.10 -16.18
CA GLU A 175 -8.26 -7.42 -16.14
C GLU A 175 -7.03 -7.47 -17.05
N GLN A 176 -7.11 -6.90 -18.25
CA GLN A 176 -5.97 -6.77 -19.15
C GLN A 176 -4.87 -5.86 -18.58
N LEU A 177 -5.25 -4.74 -17.94
CA LEU A 177 -4.31 -3.86 -17.27
C LEU A 177 -3.57 -4.61 -16.14
N PHE A 178 -4.30 -5.29 -15.24
CA PHE A 178 -3.69 -6.05 -14.15
C PHE A 178 -2.83 -7.20 -14.64
N ALA A 179 -3.23 -7.90 -15.71
CA ALA A 179 -2.39 -8.92 -16.32
C ALA A 179 -1.08 -8.33 -16.85
N GLY A 180 -1.13 -7.16 -17.49
CA GLY A 180 0.04 -6.43 -17.96
C GLY A 180 0.96 -5.96 -16.83
N LEU A 181 0.38 -5.45 -15.75
CA LEU A 181 1.08 -5.02 -14.54
C LEU A 181 1.61 -6.18 -13.70
N GLY A 182 1.13 -7.41 -13.93
CA GLY A 182 1.65 -8.62 -13.28
C GLY A 182 3.16 -8.83 -13.48
N THR A 183 3.74 -8.23 -14.53
CA THR A 183 5.20 -8.22 -14.76
C THR A 183 6.00 -7.47 -13.69
N ILE A 184 5.37 -6.53 -12.97
CA ILE A 184 5.96 -5.79 -11.85
C ILE A 184 6.47 -6.77 -10.78
N GLY A 185 5.60 -7.68 -10.34
CA GLY A 185 5.94 -8.67 -9.33
C GLY A 185 6.73 -9.87 -9.87
N ALA A 186 6.66 -10.16 -11.17
CA ALA A 186 7.45 -11.24 -11.79
C ALA A 186 8.96 -10.93 -11.82
N LYS A 187 9.34 -9.66 -12.03
CA LYS A 187 10.75 -9.24 -12.03
C LYS A 187 11.32 -9.11 -10.61
N GLN A 188 10.50 -8.67 -9.64
CA GLN A 188 10.89 -8.56 -8.24
C GLN A 188 9.71 -8.97 -7.34
N PRO A 189 9.81 -10.11 -6.64
CA PRO A 189 8.69 -10.72 -5.93
C PRO A 189 8.05 -9.82 -4.85
N HIS A 190 8.81 -8.87 -4.31
CA HIS A 190 8.29 -7.96 -3.29
C HIS A 190 7.62 -6.71 -3.86
N ASN A 191 7.72 -6.45 -5.17
CA ASN A 191 7.16 -5.25 -5.76
C ASN A 191 5.64 -5.31 -5.77
N HIS A 192 5.02 -4.29 -5.19
CA HIS A 192 3.60 -4.03 -5.29
C HIS A 192 3.35 -2.71 -6.02
N PHE A 193 2.13 -2.55 -6.50
CA PHE A 193 1.59 -1.29 -6.97
C PHE A 193 0.31 -1.00 -6.20
N VAL A 194 -0.14 0.26 -6.20
CA VAL A 194 -1.29 0.68 -5.42
C VAL A 194 -2.28 1.42 -6.30
N PHE A 195 -3.57 1.19 -6.08
CA PHE A 195 -4.66 2.01 -6.59
C PHE A 195 -5.43 2.60 -5.41
N GLU A 196 -5.79 3.88 -5.50
CA GLU A 196 -6.45 4.60 -4.41
C GLU A 196 -7.61 5.45 -4.94
N ILE A 197 -8.65 5.57 -4.13
CA ILE A 197 -9.71 6.56 -4.29
C ILE A 197 -9.63 7.43 -3.05
N ALA A 198 -9.45 8.73 -3.20
CA ALA A 198 -9.29 9.61 -2.04
C ALA A 198 -9.98 10.96 -2.21
N VAL A 199 -10.42 11.48 -1.08
CA VAL A 199 -10.83 12.88 -0.87
C VAL A 199 -9.87 13.43 0.17
N ALA A 200 -9.02 14.38 -0.24
CA ALA A 200 -8.05 15.03 0.64
C ALA A 200 -8.74 16.01 1.61
N ASP A 201 -8.08 16.34 2.71
CA ASP A 201 -8.59 17.38 3.61
C ASP A 201 -8.68 18.73 2.86
N ASN A 202 -9.79 19.44 3.06
CA ASN A 202 -10.14 20.68 2.36
C ASN A 202 -10.21 20.57 0.82
N SER A 203 -10.43 19.37 0.29
CA SER A 203 -10.75 19.13 -1.12
C SER A 203 -12.18 18.61 -1.25
N ASP A 204 -12.87 19.06 -2.31
CA ASP A 204 -14.20 18.57 -2.67
C ASP A 204 -14.14 17.56 -3.83
N ASP A 205 -12.94 17.15 -4.25
CA ASP A 205 -12.75 16.28 -5.41
C ASP A 205 -12.46 14.83 -4.98
N ILE A 206 -13.21 13.87 -5.52
CA ILE A 206 -12.82 12.46 -5.52
C ILE A 206 -11.75 12.24 -6.57
N VAL A 207 -10.55 11.87 -6.12
CA VAL A 207 -9.39 11.67 -6.98
C VAL A 207 -8.98 10.21 -6.99
N PHE A 208 -8.69 9.68 -8.18
CA PHE A 208 -8.12 8.35 -8.36
C PHE A 208 -6.60 8.45 -8.45
N TYR A 209 -5.90 7.64 -7.66
CA TYR A 209 -4.46 7.56 -7.71
C TYR A 209 -3.96 6.17 -8.07
N ALA A 210 -2.77 6.13 -8.66
CA ALA A 210 -1.97 4.92 -8.78
C ALA A 210 -0.54 5.18 -8.31
N ALA A 211 -0.02 4.33 -7.42
CA ALA A 211 1.37 4.38 -7.01
C ALA A 211 2.13 3.20 -7.62
N ILE A 212 3.10 3.49 -8.49
CA ILE A 212 3.77 2.51 -9.34
C ILE A 212 5.27 2.51 -9.05
N PRO A 213 5.93 1.35 -8.90
CA PRO A 213 7.38 1.32 -8.73
C PRO A 213 8.09 2.01 -9.90
N ASN A 214 9.06 2.89 -9.61
CA ASN A 214 9.70 3.77 -10.60
C ASN A 214 10.15 3.06 -11.88
N GLY A 215 10.74 1.86 -11.74
CA GLY A 215 11.22 1.05 -12.87
C GLY A 215 10.11 0.53 -13.81
N PHE A 216 8.84 0.78 -13.49
CA PHE A 216 7.67 0.32 -14.23
C PHE A 216 6.72 1.47 -14.60
N VAL A 217 7.07 2.73 -14.33
CA VAL A 217 6.27 3.91 -14.70
C VAL A 217 5.92 3.89 -16.19
N THR A 218 6.94 3.80 -17.06
CA THR A 218 6.72 3.76 -18.52
C THR A 218 5.86 2.57 -18.98
N LEU A 219 5.92 1.44 -18.26
CA LEU A 219 5.07 0.29 -18.55
C LEU A 219 3.61 0.61 -18.21
N PHE A 220 3.38 1.15 -17.01
CA PHE A 220 2.06 1.53 -16.53
C PHE A 220 1.41 2.57 -17.44
N GLU A 221 2.11 3.64 -17.80
CA GLU A 221 1.58 4.68 -18.69
C GLU A 221 1.17 4.10 -20.05
N LYS A 222 2.07 3.32 -20.69
CA LYS A 222 1.80 2.74 -22.00
C LYS A 222 0.65 1.74 -21.98
N GLN A 223 0.57 0.87 -20.96
CA GLN A 223 -0.52 -0.08 -20.83
C GLN A 223 -1.85 0.62 -20.55
N THR A 224 -1.85 1.59 -19.64
CA THR A 224 -3.05 2.36 -19.29
C THR A 224 -3.55 3.15 -20.49
N LEU A 225 -2.70 3.90 -21.19
CA LEU A 225 -3.09 4.68 -22.37
C LEU A 225 -3.44 3.80 -23.59
N SER A 226 -2.90 2.59 -23.69
CA SER A 226 -3.30 1.65 -24.74
C SER A 226 -4.72 1.12 -24.53
N LEU A 227 -5.15 0.97 -23.27
CA LEU A 227 -6.48 0.49 -22.91
C LEU A 227 -7.47 1.65 -22.83
N PHE A 228 -7.05 2.78 -22.25
CA PHE A 228 -7.83 3.99 -22.04
C PHE A 228 -7.15 5.17 -22.75
N PRO A 229 -7.30 5.33 -24.08
CA PRO A 229 -6.60 6.36 -24.86
C PRO A 229 -6.88 7.80 -24.45
N HIS A 230 -7.99 8.01 -23.75
CA HIS A 230 -8.40 9.33 -23.27
C HIS A 230 -8.03 9.58 -21.81
N ALA A 231 -7.51 8.59 -21.08
CA ALA A 231 -7.08 8.79 -19.71
C ALA A 231 -5.96 9.84 -19.64
N VAL A 232 -6.05 10.75 -18.67
CA VAL A 232 -4.99 11.68 -18.35
C VAL A 232 -4.29 11.16 -17.11
N ILE A 233 -2.99 10.91 -17.23
CA ILE A 233 -2.14 10.39 -16.16
C ILE A 233 -1.18 11.52 -15.79
N THR A 234 -1.32 12.06 -14.58
CA THR A 234 -0.53 13.19 -14.10
C THR A 234 0.33 12.74 -12.94
N GLU A 235 1.65 12.78 -13.09
CA GLU A 235 2.56 12.53 -11.98
C GLU A 235 2.39 13.60 -10.89
N GLN A 236 2.21 13.14 -9.66
CA GLN A 236 2.04 13.99 -8.48
C GLN A 236 3.36 14.13 -7.73
N VAL A 237 3.88 15.36 -7.70
CA VAL A 237 5.12 15.70 -6.99
C VAL A 237 4.92 15.68 -5.48
N HIS A 238 3.72 16.03 -5.03
CA HIS A 238 3.33 16.04 -3.63
C HIS A 238 2.30 14.94 -3.37
N ASP A 239 2.39 14.31 -2.20
CA ASP A 239 1.37 13.35 -1.79
C ASP A 239 0.10 14.11 -1.40
N TYR A 240 -1.05 13.43 -1.47
CA TYR A 240 -2.28 13.97 -0.92
C TYR A 240 -2.36 13.66 0.57
N ASN A 241 -3.08 14.49 1.32
CA ASN A 241 -3.22 14.32 2.76
C ASN A 241 -4.70 14.26 3.13
N ILE A 242 -5.11 13.14 3.74
CA ILE A 242 -6.48 12.94 4.25
C ILE A 242 -6.61 13.34 5.72
N TYR A 243 -5.52 13.60 6.42
CA TYR A 243 -5.49 13.81 7.86
C TYR A 243 -5.87 15.26 8.18
N VAL A 244 -6.93 15.42 8.97
CA VAL A 244 -7.38 16.72 9.45
C VAL A 244 -6.52 17.14 10.63
N ASP A 245 -6.01 18.38 10.61
CA ASP A 245 -5.22 18.93 11.73
C ASP A 245 -6.04 18.95 13.03
N GLY A 246 -5.45 18.42 14.11
CA GLY A 246 -6.12 18.18 15.39
C GLY A 246 -7.32 17.22 15.33
N GLY A 247 -7.49 16.49 14.23
CA GLY A 247 -8.61 15.59 13.99
C GLY A 247 -8.47 14.22 14.63
N TYR A 248 -9.49 13.39 14.40
CA TYR A 248 -9.54 11.99 14.77
C TYR A 248 -9.43 11.16 13.51
N THR A 249 -8.53 10.19 13.53
CA THR A 249 -8.25 9.29 12.42
C THR A 249 -8.66 7.87 12.78
N PHE A 250 -9.25 7.16 11.83
CA PHE A 250 -9.49 5.73 11.92
C PHE A 250 -8.99 5.05 10.66
N VAL A 251 -8.46 3.84 10.83
CA VAL A 251 -8.06 2.96 9.72
C VAL A 251 -8.68 1.59 9.94
N SER A 252 -9.38 1.09 8.93
CA SER A 252 -9.85 -0.28 8.87
C SER A 252 -9.17 -1.05 7.75
N GLU A 253 -8.97 -2.34 8.00
CA GLU A 253 -8.49 -3.28 7.00
C GLU A 253 -9.57 -4.28 6.65
N VAL A 254 -9.68 -4.54 5.37
CA VAL A 254 -10.58 -5.57 4.87
C VAL A 254 -9.92 -6.93 5.05
N LEU A 255 -10.70 -7.91 5.48
CA LEU A 255 -10.33 -9.32 5.59
C LEU A 255 -11.43 -10.18 4.98
N LEU A 256 -11.11 -11.43 4.65
CA LEU A 256 -12.10 -12.42 4.25
C LEU A 256 -12.63 -13.19 5.46
N LYS A 257 -13.95 -13.35 5.53
CA LYS A 257 -14.61 -14.11 6.62
C LYS A 257 -14.40 -15.62 6.51
N LYS A 258 -14.47 -16.17 5.29
CA LYS A 258 -14.25 -17.58 4.96
C LYS A 258 -12.87 -17.77 4.32
N HIS A 259 -12.46 -19.02 4.17
CA HIS A 259 -11.21 -19.35 3.47
C HIS A 259 -11.19 -18.75 2.04
N PRO A 260 -10.07 -18.23 1.53
CA PRO A 260 -10.04 -17.52 0.23
C PRO A 260 -10.35 -18.38 -1.02
N ILE A 261 -10.51 -19.69 -0.85
CA ILE A 261 -11.03 -20.58 -1.91
C ILE A 261 -12.50 -20.27 -2.25
N TYR A 262 -13.26 -19.72 -1.29
CA TYR A 262 -14.56 -19.14 -1.57
C TYR A 262 -14.34 -17.79 -2.27
N PRO A 263 -14.88 -17.58 -3.48
CA PRO A 263 -14.76 -16.32 -4.21
C PRO A 263 -15.62 -15.23 -3.57
N ILE A 264 -15.43 -13.98 -3.97
CA ILE A 264 -16.39 -12.90 -3.75
C ILE A 264 -17.25 -12.72 -5.01
N LYS A 265 -18.33 -11.95 -4.92
CA LYS A 265 -19.21 -11.68 -6.05
C LYS A 265 -18.44 -11.01 -7.19
N THR A 266 -18.52 -11.56 -8.41
CA THR A 266 -17.90 -11.01 -9.62
C THR A 266 -18.85 -10.08 -10.36
N HIS A 267 -18.32 -9.32 -11.33
CA HIS A 267 -19.07 -8.36 -12.13
C HIS A 267 -20.32 -8.95 -12.81
N ASP A 268 -20.29 -10.22 -13.20
CA ASP A 268 -21.42 -10.93 -13.84
C ASP A 268 -22.70 -10.93 -12.99
N ALA A 269 -22.56 -10.80 -11.67
CA ALA A 269 -23.67 -10.82 -10.73
C ALA A 269 -24.18 -9.43 -10.35
N PHE A 270 -23.65 -8.38 -10.98
CA PHE A 270 -24.09 -6.99 -10.81
C PHE A 270 -24.91 -6.53 -12.02
N SER A 271 -26.02 -5.84 -11.76
CA SER A 271 -26.88 -5.23 -12.78
C SER A 271 -26.55 -3.77 -13.06
N SER A 272 -25.75 -3.16 -12.18
CA SER A 272 -25.29 -1.78 -12.23
C SER A 272 -23.85 -1.70 -11.76
N ASP A 273 -23.16 -0.60 -12.02
CA ASP A 273 -21.78 -0.40 -11.61
C ASP A 273 -21.63 -0.36 -10.07
N PRO A 274 -20.89 -1.30 -9.45
CA PRO A 274 -20.66 -1.29 -8.01
C PRO A 274 -19.74 -0.14 -7.54
N LEU A 275 -18.90 0.41 -8.43
CA LEU A 275 -18.02 1.54 -8.11
C LEU A 275 -18.85 2.80 -7.82
N ALA A 276 -19.96 3.01 -8.53
CA ALA A 276 -20.85 4.14 -8.28
C ALA A 276 -21.38 4.16 -6.83
N VAL A 277 -21.61 3.01 -6.21
CA VAL A 277 -22.03 2.92 -4.80
C VAL A 277 -20.89 3.37 -3.87
N ILE A 278 -19.65 3.00 -4.17
CA ILE A 278 -18.47 3.45 -3.42
C ILE A 278 -18.30 4.96 -3.58
N LEU A 279 -18.33 5.49 -4.80
CA LEU A 279 -18.15 6.92 -5.06
C LEU A 279 -19.22 7.78 -4.38
N ASN A 280 -20.48 7.32 -4.34
CA ASN A 280 -21.55 8.01 -3.61
C ASN A 280 -21.28 8.13 -2.10
N ALA A 281 -20.57 7.18 -1.49
CA ALA A 281 -20.14 7.28 -0.11
C ALA A 281 -19.06 8.38 0.06
N PHE A 282 -18.13 8.48 -0.89
CA PHE A 282 -17.10 9.54 -0.89
C PHE A 282 -17.70 10.94 -1.10
N SER A 283 -18.68 11.12 -1.99
CA SER A 283 -19.30 12.44 -2.23
C SER A 283 -20.02 13.03 -1.01
N LYS A 284 -20.48 12.19 -0.08
CA LYS A 284 -21.07 12.68 1.18
C LYS A 284 -20.01 13.19 2.16
N ILE A 285 -18.77 12.74 2.01
CA ILE A 285 -17.64 13.18 2.83
C ILE A 285 -17.33 14.64 2.53
N GLU A 286 -17.27 14.99 1.24
CA GLU A 286 -17.08 16.35 0.73
C GLU A 286 -18.05 17.35 1.39
N LEU A 287 -19.35 17.03 1.38
CA LEU A 287 -20.40 17.91 1.91
C LEU A 287 -20.29 18.18 3.42
N GLU A 288 -19.77 17.23 4.18
CA GLU A 288 -19.77 17.25 5.64
C GLU A 288 -18.37 17.47 6.23
N GLY A 289 -17.35 17.57 5.37
CA GLY A 289 -15.95 17.79 5.72
C GLY A 289 -15.23 16.56 6.29
N GLY A 290 -13.91 16.52 6.08
CA GLY A 290 -13.01 15.44 6.45
C GLY A 290 -12.18 14.98 5.26
N GLY A 291 -11.29 14.01 5.50
CA GLY A 291 -10.55 13.32 4.45
C GLY A 291 -10.77 11.81 4.55
N ALA A 292 -10.74 11.13 3.41
CA ALA A 292 -10.87 9.68 3.36
C ALA A 292 -10.15 9.09 2.16
N ALA A 293 -9.69 7.86 2.30
CA ALA A 293 -9.09 7.10 1.21
C ALA A 293 -9.43 5.61 1.31
N LEU A 294 -9.68 5.00 0.15
CA LEU A 294 -9.73 3.56 -0.06
C LEU A 294 -8.49 3.16 -0.86
N GLN A 295 -7.63 2.34 -0.25
CA GLN A 295 -6.34 1.94 -0.80
C GLN A 295 -6.32 0.43 -1.10
N PHE A 296 -5.96 0.07 -2.33
CA PHE A 296 -5.70 -1.30 -2.77
C PHE A 296 -4.20 -1.46 -3.05
N VAL A 297 -3.49 -2.12 -2.15
CA VAL A 297 -2.08 -2.50 -2.38
C VAL A 297 -2.06 -3.89 -3.01
N ILE A 298 -1.51 -4.02 -4.20
CA ILE A 298 -1.60 -5.24 -5.02
C ILE A 298 -0.20 -5.74 -5.38
N ARG A 299 0.00 -7.04 -5.21
CA ARG A 299 1.26 -7.74 -5.48
C ARG A 299 1.02 -9.04 -6.24
N HIS A 300 2.02 -9.44 -7.03
CA HIS A 300 2.02 -10.78 -7.62
C HIS A 300 2.09 -11.87 -6.54
N PRO A 301 1.34 -12.98 -6.67
CA PRO A 301 1.38 -14.06 -5.70
C PRO A 301 2.77 -14.60 -5.42
N GLN A 302 3.11 -14.74 -4.14
CA GLN A 302 4.33 -15.38 -3.66
C GLN A 302 4.12 -16.86 -3.31
N HIS A 303 2.86 -17.30 -3.33
CA HIS A 303 2.44 -18.64 -2.98
C HIS A 303 1.72 -19.35 -4.14
N THR A 304 1.79 -20.68 -4.18
CA THR A 304 1.12 -21.51 -5.18
C THR A 304 -0.35 -21.79 -4.82
N TYR A 305 -1.15 -20.73 -4.66
CA TYR A 305 -2.56 -20.82 -4.25
C TYR A 305 -3.38 -21.82 -5.08
N ARG A 306 -3.18 -21.81 -6.41
CA ARG A 306 -3.88 -22.72 -7.33
C ARG A 306 -3.65 -24.19 -6.99
N GLN A 307 -2.40 -24.58 -6.71
CA GLN A 307 -2.07 -25.97 -6.35
C GLN A 307 -2.72 -26.36 -5.00
N THR A 308 -2.71 -25.43 -4.03
CA THR A 308 -3.38 -25.64 -2.75
C THR A 308 -4.88 -25.86 -2.94
N TYR A 309 -5.54 -25.03 -3.77
CA TYR A 309 -6.97 -25.12 -4.03
C TYR A 309 -7.34 -26.38 -4.83
N GLU A 310 -6.54 -26.76 -5.83
CA GLU A 310 -6.69 -28.04 -6.54
C GLU A 310 -6.60 -29.23 -5.58
N GLY A 311 -5.70 -29.16 -4.59
CA GLY A 311 -5.61 -30.15 -3.51
C GLY A 311 -6.88 -30.23 -2.65
N ILE A 312 -7.47 -29.09 -2.28
CA ILE A 312 -8.75 -29.03 -1.56
C ILE A 312 -9.86 -29.65 -2.41
N ILE A 313 -10.02 -29.21 -3.65
CA ILE A 313 -11.02 -29.72 -4.61
C ILE A 313 -10.90 -31.24 -4.76
N LYS A 314 -9.67 -31.77 -4.90
CA LYS A 314 -9.43 -33.21 -5.03
C LYS A 314 -9.86 -33.99 -3.78
N ARG A 315 -9.69 -33.42 -2.58
CA ARG A 315 -10.15 -34.05 -1.33
C ARG A 315 -11.67 -34.03 -1.23
N VAL A 316 -12.30 -32.90 -1.55
CA VAL A 316 -13.77 -32.77 -1.55
C VAL A 316 -14.42 -33.73 -2.56
N ARG A 317 -13.86 -33.85 -3.78
CA ARG A 317 -14.30 -34.85 -4.78
C ARG A 317 -14.20 -36.30 -4.31
N LYS A 318 -13.34 -36.61 -3.34
CA LYS A 318 -13.23 -37.94 -2.73
C LYS A 318 -14.22 -38.17 -1.58
N GLY A 319 -15.15 -37.24 -1.35
CA GLY A 319 -16.15 -37.29 -0.29
C GLY A 319 -15.72 -36.63 1.02
N MET A 320 -14.53 -36.01 1.10
CA MET A 320 -14.12 -35.29 2.32
C MET A 320 -14.98 -34.04 2.51
N LYS A 321 -15.43 -33.78 3.75
CA LYS A 321 -16.16 -32.55 4.07
C LYS A 321 -15.30 -31.32 3.77
N THR A 322 -15.91 -30.31 3.18
CA THR A 322 -15.26 -29.06 2.73
C THR A 322 -14.40 -28.40 3.80
N GLY A 323 -14.94 -28.24 5.02
CA GLY A 323 -14.20 -27.63 6.13
C GLY A 323 -12.97 -28.44 6.58
N GLU A 324 -13.01 -29.77 6.47
CA GLU A 324 -11.87 -30.63 6.77
C GLU A 324 -10.80 -30.56 5.68
N ALA A 325 -11.21 -30.57 4.41
CA ALA A 325 -10.30 -30.46 3.27
C ALA A 325 -9.48 -29.17 3.31
N ILE A 326 -10.10 -28.05 3.72
CA ILE A 326 -9.46 -26.74 3.91
C ILE A 326 -8.48 -26.74 5.10
N ARG A 327 -8.86 -27.35 6.23
CA ARG A 327 -7.98 -27.43 7.41
C ARG A 327 -6.73 -28.26 7.13
N ARG A 328 -6.85 -29.34 6.38
CA ARG A 328 -5.71 -30.20 6.00
C ARG A 328 -4.75 -29.54 5.00
N SER A 329 -5.16 -28.49 4.28
CA SER A 329 -4.30 -27.78 3.31
C SER A 329 -3.52 -26.61 3.90
N THR A 330 -3.80 -26.18 5.13
CA THR A 330 -3.01 -25.14 5.81
C THR A 330 -1.73 -25.76 6.37
N PHE A 331 -0.59 -25.05 6.34
CA PHE A 331 0.77 -25.59 6.60
C PHE A 331 0.98 -26.24 8.00
N GLY A 332 0.07 -26.04 8.96
CA GLY A 332 0.04 -26.77 10.25
C GLY A 332 -0.92 -27.96 10.31
N GLY A 333 -1.82 -28.09 9.34
CA GLY A 333 -2.84 -29.12 9.25
C GLY A 333 -2.30 -30.48 8.84
N GLU A 334 -1.22 -30.57 8.06
CA GLU A 334 -0.58 -31.86 7.76
C GLU A 334 0.09 -32.45 9.00
N VAL A 335 0.73 -31.64 9.84
CA VAL A 335 1.36 -32.08 11.10
C VAL A 335 0.32 -32.41 12.16
N LEU A 336 -0.72 -31.58 12.31
CA LEU A 336 -1.78 -31.84 13.28
C LEU A 336 -2.66 -33.03 12.86
N ALA A 337 -2.98 -33.16 11.56
CA ALA A 337 -3.74 -34.28 11.04
C ALA A 337 -2.94 -35.59 11.09
N SER A 338 -1.64 -35.57 10.84
CA SER A 338 -0.81 -36.78 10.98
C SER A 338 -0.64 -37.21 12.43
N LEU A 339 -0.55 -36.26 13.38
CA LEU A 339 -0.57 -36.57 14.82
C LEU A 339 -1.94 -37.05 15.30
N SER A 340 -3.04 -36.45 14.84
CA SER A 340 -4.38 -36.93 15.17
C SER A 340 -4.67 -38.28 14.54
N ASP A 341 -4.27 -38.52 13.29
CA ASP A 341 -4.44 -39.81 12.62
C ASP A 341 -3.60 -40.88 13.34
N PHE A 342 -2.42 -40.56 13.87
CA PHE A 342 -1.64 -41.49 14.73
C PHE A 342 -2.36 -41.81 16.05
N VAL A 343 -2.90 -40.81 16.75
CA VAL A 343 -3.60 -40.99 18.03
C VAL A 343 -4.97 -41.69 17.86
N PHE A 344 -5.72 -41.36 16.81
CA PHE A 344 -7.00 -42.00 16.48
C PHE A 344 -6.82 -43.41 15.89
N SER A 345 -5.74 -43.68 15.16
CA SER A 345 -5.41 -45.04 14.68
C SER A 345 -5.05 -46.00 15.81
N ALA A 346 -4.57 -45.49 16.94
CA ALA A 346 -4.31 -46.28 18.16
C ALA A 346 -5.59 -46.52 18.99
N ALA A 347 -6.69 -45.82 18.69
CA ALA A 347 -7.90 -45.79 19.54
C ALA A 347 -9.18 -46.33 18.88
N LYS A 348 -9.18 -46.77 17.62
CA LYS A 348 -10.38 -47.37 17.00
C LYS A 348 -10.11 -48.63 16.17
N SER A 349 -10.38 -49.77 16.79
CA SER A 349 -10.96 -50.94 16.15
C SER A 349 -12.50 -50.85 16.22
N GLU A 350 -13.16 -51.33 15.17
CA GLU A 350 -14.61 -51.53 14.96
C GLU A 350 -15.37 -50.51 14.11
N LYS A 351 -15.82 -51.04 12.96
CA LYS A 351 -16.95 -50.72 12.08
C LYS A 351 -17.66 -49.37 12.28
N ASP A 352 -17.56 -48.54 11.25
CA ASP A 352 -18.73 -47.87 10.67
C ASP A 352 -18.66 -48.02 9.15
N THR A 353 -19.76 -48.48 8.56
CA THR A 353 -20.04 -48.43 7.12
C THR A 353 -19.82 -47.01 6.60
N PRO A 354 -19.24 -46.80 5.40
CA PRO A 354 -19.15 -45.46 4.86
C PRO A 354 -20.58 -45.01 4.58
N ASP A 355 -21.11 -44.11 5.41
CA ASP A 355 -22.14 -43.19 4.96
C ASP A 355 -21.65 -42.69 3.61
N THR A 356 -22.47 -42.85 2.57
CA THR A 356 -22.22 -42.23 1.28
C THR A 356 -22.09 -40.75 1.55
N LEU A 357 -20.85 -40.28 1.68
CA LEU A 357 -20.53 -38.88 1.89
C LEU A 357 -21.04 -38.19 0.63
N GLU A 358 -22.22 -37.57 0.74
CA GLU A 358 -22.77 -36.76 -0.33
C GLU A 358 -21.71 -35.73 -0.68
N VAL A 359 -21.21 -35.83 -1.90
CA VAL A 359 -20.20 -34.91 -2.41
C VAL A 359 -20.89 -33.55 -2.52
N ASP A 360 -20.33 -32.58 -1.82
CA ASP A 360 -20.77 -31.18 -1.85
C ASP A 360 -20.47 -30.58 -3.24
N ASN A 361 -21.35 -30.86 -4.20
CA ASN A 361 -21.21 -30.44 -5.59
C ASN A 361 -21.30 -28.92 -5.72
N GLU A 362 -22.06 -28.25 -4.85
CA GLU A 362 -22.20 -26.79 -4.84
C GLU A 362 -20.88 -26.10 -4.48
N SER A 363 -20.21 -26.53 -3.40
CA SER A 363 -18.87 -26.03 -3.07
C SER A 363 -17.85 -26.34 -4.18
N LEU A 364 -17.95 -27.51 -4.83
CA LEU A 364 -17.06 -27.87 -5.93
C LEU A 364 -17.20 -26.95 -7.13
N ASP A 365 -18.43 -26.56 -7.49
CA ASP A 365 -18.69 -25.64 -8.60
C ASP A 365 -18.15 -24.24 -8.28
N VAL A 366 -18.35 -23.76 -7.04
CA VAL A 366 -17.80 -22.49 -6.56
C VAL A 366 -16.27 -22.50 -6.58
N PHE A 367 -15.63 -23.56 -6.09
CA PHE A 367 -14.17 -23.67 -6.10
C PHE A 367 -13.59 -23.83 -7.49
N ALA A 368 -14.29 -24.53 -8.38
CA ALA A 368 -13.90 -24.68 -9.78
C ALA A 368 -13.87 -23.30 -10.47
N LYS A 369 -14.84 -22.42 -10.19
CA LYS A 369 -14.82 -21.04 -10.69
C LYS A 369 -13.60 -20.28 -10.16
N LYS A 370 -13.32 -20.32 -8.86
CA LYS A 370 -12.18 -19.60 -8.25
C LYS A 370 -10.82 -19.98 -8.85
N ILE A 371 -10.58 -21.25 -9.20
CA ILE A 371 -9.29 -21.67 -9.77
C ILE A 371 -9.11 -21.30 -11.25
N THR A 372 -10.17 -20.84 -11.93
CA THR A 372 -10.10 -20.37 -13.32
C THR A 372 -9.64 -18.93 -13.43
N THR A 373 -9.75 -18.14 -12.37
CA THR A 373 -9.33 -16.73 -12.35
C THR A 373 -7.86 -16.60 -11.95
N GLN A 374 -7.25 -15.48 -12.34
CA GLN A 374 -5.93 -15.11 -11.84
C GLN A 374 -6.06 -14.71 -10.37
N ILE A 375 -5.15 -15.22 -9.53
CA ILE A 375 -5.10 -14.85 -8.12
C ILE A 375 -4.08 -13.72 -7.96
N VAL A 376 -4.42 -12.71 -7.16
CA VAL A 376 -3.50 -11.64 -6.77
C VAL A 376 -3.47 -11.51 -5.25
N GLU A 377 -2.34 -11.07 -4.74
CA GLU A 377 -2.19 -10.79 -3.32
C GLU A 377 -2.50 -9.32 -3.06
N THR A 378 -3.45 -9.04 -2.17
CA THR A 378 -3.85 -7.66 -1.88
C THR A 378 -3.95 -7.34 -0.39
N ASN A 379 -3.66 -6.08 -0.06
CA ASN A 379 -4.18 -5.44 1.15
C ASN A 379 -5.18 -4.37 0.74
N ILE A 380 -6.31 -4.32 1.43
CA ILE A 380 -7.33 -3.29 1.21
C ILE A 380 -7.50 -2.53 2.52
N ARG A 381 -7.38 -1.22 2.47
CA ARG A 381 -7.45 -0.33 3.64
C ARG A 381 -8.42 0.80 3.38
N ILE A 382 -9.17 1.17 4.41
CA ILE A 382 -9.96 2.40 4.43
C ILE A 382 -9.36 3.26 5.53
N ALA A 383 -8.92 4.46 5.19
CA ALA A 383 -8.39 5.43 6.14
C ALA A 383 -9.27 6.68 6.08
N VAL A 384 -9.64 7.21 7.24
CA VAL A 384 -10.54 8.37 7.34
C VAL A 384 -10.04 9.31 8.44
N SER A 385 -10.26 10.60 8.27
CA SER A 385 -9.97 11.60 9.29
C SER A 385 -11.05 12.68 9.29
N ALA A 386 -11.46 13.12 10.48
CA ALA A 386 -12.39 14.22 10.64
C ALA A 386 -12.15 14.97 11.95
N ARG A 387 -12.69 16.18 12.06
CA ARG A 387 -12.54 17.02 13.28
C ARG A 387 -13.10 16.40 14.56
N THR A 388 -14.03 15.44 14.46
CA THR A 388 -14.61 14.76 15.62
C THR A 388 -14.59 13.25 15.41
N ALA A 389 -14.38 12.49 16.49
CA ALA A 389 -14.37 11.03 16.44
C ALA A 389 -15.68 10.46 15.87
N VAL A 390 -16.83 10.99 16.29
CA VAL A 390 -18.16 10.55 15.82
C VAL A 390 -18.28 10.71 14.31
N ARG A 391 -17.79 11.82 13.76
CA ARG A 391 -17.82 12.05 12.30
C ARG A 391 -16.88 11.09 11.57
N ALA A 392 -15.65 10.92 12.05
CA ALA A 392 -14.69 10.01 11.41
C ALA A 392 -15.20 8.57 11.41
N GLU A 393 -15.80 8.11 12.52
CA GLU A 393 -16.42 6.80 12.62
C GLU A 393 -17.61 6.65 11.66
N ALA A 394 -18.49 7.66 11.56
CA ALA A 394 -19.61 7.64 10.62
C ALA A 394 -19.15 7.55 9.15
N ILE A 395 -18.10 8.28 8.78
CA ILE A 395 -17.49 8.18 7.44
C ILE A 395 -16.98 6.77 7.17
N LEU A 396 -16.25 6.19 8.14
CA LEU A 396 -15.72 4.84 8.02
C LEU A 396 -16.84 3.83 7.79
N GLU A 397 -17.86 3.83 8.65
CA GLU A 397 -19.00 2.92 8.58
C GLU A 397 -19.76 3.04 7.25
N GLU A 398 -19.90 4.26 6.73
CA GLU A 398 -20.55 4.50 5.45
C GLU A 398 -19.76 3.89 4.28
N ILE A 399 -18.44 4.07 4.23
CA ILE A 399 -17.60 3.43 3.21
C ILE A 399 -17.63 1.91 3.38
N GLU A 400 -17.50 1.39 4.60
CA GLU A 400 -17.55 -0.05 4.89
C GLU A 400 -18.87 -0.68 4.43
N ALA A 401 -20.00 0.00 4.65
CA ALA A 401 -21.31 -0.48 4.25
C ALA A 401 -21.44 -0.69 2.74
N THR A 402 -20.69 0.06 1.92
CA THR A 402 -20.69 -0.12 0.45
C THR A 402 -20.14 -1.48 0.02
N PHE A 403 -19.27 -2.13 0.81
CA PHE A 403 -18.68 -3.42 0.44
C PHE A 403 -19.63 -4.61 0.65
N ASN A 404 -20.74 -4.44 1.38
CA ASN A 404 -21.76 -5.48 1.52
C ASN A 404 -22.33 -5.93 0.17
N GLN A 405 -22.21 -5.09 -0.87
CA GLN A 405 -22.64 -5.45 -2.23
C GLN A 405 -21.83 -6.60 -2.85
N PHE A 406 -20.61 -6.86 -2.38
CA PHE A 406 -19.72 -7.92 -2.88
C PHE A 406 -19.91 -9.26 -2.16
N ASP A 407 -20.76 -9.29 -1.13
CA ASP A 407 -21.10 -10.49 -0.38
C ASP A 407 -22.11 -11.35 -1.14
N ALA A 408 -21.98 -12.68 -1.01
CA ALA A 408 -23.05 -13.62 -1.38
C ALA A 408 -23.06 -14.82 -0.43
N VAL A 409 -24.24 -15.43 -0.23
CA VAL A 409 -24.50 -16.49 0.76
C VAL A 409 -23.51 -17.67 0.61
N GLU A 410 -23.36 -18.15 -0.63
CA GLU A 410 -22.47 -19.27 -0.98
C GLU A 410 -21.01 -18.85 -1.26
N SER A 411 -20.73 -17.55 -1.14
CA SER A 411 -19.42 -16.96 -1.41
C SER A 411 -18.75 -16.49 -0.10
N ASN A 412 -17.63 -15.81 -0.24
CA ASN A 412 -16.96 -15.16 0.86
C ASN A 412 -17.63 -13.82 1.19
N HIS A 413 -17.30 -13.31 2.36
CA HIS A 413 -17.75 -12.00 2.84
C HIS A 413 -16.53 -11.15 3.18
N LEU A 414 -16.63 -9.85 2.91
CA LEU A 414 -15.64 -8.88 3.36
C LEU A 414 -16.01 -8.42 4.76
N ILE A 415 -15.05 -8.50 5.67
CA ILE A 415 -15.20 -8.03 7.06
C ILE A 415 -14.11 -7.01 7.37
N PHE A 416 -14.39 -6.11 8.29
CA PHE A 416 -13.50 -5.01 8.62
C PHE A 416 -12.86 -5.22 9.99
N LYS A 417 -11.55 -5.03 10.04
CA LYS A 417 -10.79 -5.00 11.28
C LYS A 417 -10.42 -3.57 11.58
N HIS A 418 -11.02 -3.03 12.64
CA HIS A 418 -10.68 -1.70 13.16
C HIS A 418 -9.47 -1.81 14.06
N HIS A 419 -8.53 -0.87 13.92
CA HIS A 419 -7.34 -0.80 14.77
C HIS A 419 -7.47 0.30 15.81
N HIS A 420 -6.82 0.08 16.94
CA HIS A 420 -6.76 1.06 18.03
C HIS A 420 -5.34 1.13 18.62
N GLY A 421 -5.02 2.25 19.27
CA GLY A 421 -3.75 2.44 19.97
C GLY A 421 -2.54 2.26 19.05
N SER A 422 -1.56 1.45 19.46
CA SER A 422 -0.33 1.24 18.68
C SER A 422 -0.58 0.55 17.33
N ALA A 423 -1.63 -0.26 17.21
CA ALA A 423 -1.97 -0.93 15.96
C ALA A 423 -2.53 0.07 14.93
N LEU A 424 -3.28 1.08 15.39
CA LEU A 424 -3.80 2.14 14.54
C LEU A 424 -2.64 2.96 13.94
N LYS A 425 -1.67 3.36 14.75
CA LYS A 425 -0.47 4.09 14.29
C LYS A 425 0.33 3.32 13.23
N GLN A 426 0.42 1.99 13.40
CA GLN A 426 1.07 1.13 12.40
C GLN A 426 0.26 1.08 11.11
N ALA A 427 -1.08 1.05 11.19
CA ALA A 427 -1.96 1.05 10.03
C ALA A 427 -1.93 2.41 9.29
N GLU A 428 -1.93 3.53 10.00
CA GLU A 428 -1.74 4.88 9.46
C GLU A 428 -0.41 5.00 8.72
N LYS A 429 0.67 4.55 9.34
CA LYS A 429 2.00 4.49 8.69
C LYS A 429 1.94 3.61 7.44
N ALA A 430 1.41 2.39 7.54
CA ALA A 430 1.32 1.49 6.41
C ALA A 430 0.48 2.07 5.26
N PHE A 431 -0.57 2.83 5.57
CA PHE A 431 -1.37 3.57 4.60
C PHE A 431 -0.54 4.68 3.93
N SER A 432 0.03 5.62 4.69
CA SER A 432 0.80 6.75 4.15
C SER A 432 2.00 6.32 3.32
N PHE A 433 2.70 5.26 3.74
CA PHE A 433 3.85 4.72 3.01
C PHE A 433 3.47 3.67 1.96
N ARG A 434 2.17 3.40 1.77
CA ARG A 434 1.68 2.41 0.80
C ARG A 434 2.35 1.05 0.98
N GLU A 435 2.62 0.67 2.22
CA GLU A 435 3.39 -0.52 2.56
C GLU A 435 2.55 -1.79 2.35
N PHE A 436 3.11 -2.84 1.78
CA PHE A 436 2.45 -4.14 1.73
C PHE A 436 2.64 -4.90 3.04
N ASN A 437 1.56 -5.28 3.71
CA ASN A 437 1.58 -6.01 4.97
C ASN A 437 1.17 -7.48 4.79
N GLN A 438 2.12 -8.39 5.00
CA GLN A 438 1.92 -9.83 4.88
C GLN A 438 0.85 -10.38 5.85
N LYS A 439 0.68 -9.77 7.03
CA LYS A 439 -0.28 -10.26 8.05
C LYS A 439 -1.74 -9.99 7.68
N GLN A 440 -1.95 -9.06 6.75
CA GLN A 440 -3.26 -8.55 6.34
C GLN A 440 -3.57 -8.94 4.89
N LEU A 441 -2.79 -9.91 4.38
CA LEU A 441 -2.86 -10.37 3.03
C LEU A 441 -4.18 -11.08 2.76
N ILE A 442 -4.85 -10.66 1.70
CA ILE A 442 -5.99 -11.34 1.11
C ILE A 442 -5.60 -11.83 -0.28
N PRO A 443 -5.65 -13.14 -0.57
CA PRO A 443 -5.53 -13.63 -1.94
C PRO A 443 -6.90 -13.58 -2.63
N LEU A 444 -7.08 -12.63 -3.54
CA LEU A 444 -8.29 -12.43 -4.33
C LEU A 444 -8.22 -13.08 -5.70
#